data_AF-A0A2Z6RXS3-F1
#
_entry.id   AF-A0A2Z6RXS3-F1
#
_cell.length_a   1.000
_cell.length_b   1.000
_cell.length_c   1.000
_cell.angle_alpha   90.00
_cell.angle_beta   90.00
_cell.angle_gamma   90.00
#
_symmetry.space_group_name_H-M   'P 1'
#
loop_
_entity.id
_entity.type
_entity.pdbx_description
1 polymer ?
#
loop_
_entity_poly.entity_id
_entity_poly.type
_entity_poly.pdbx_seq_one_letter_code
_entity_poly.pdbx_strand_id
1 'polypeptide(L)'
;MIYLSFLFGKSENATLDKFIEKKKLKWIPYNQFKNVEYLDKGGFGTIYKAIWFNNSSEKEVALKCLNNLNENNLSENLDDVLNEVK
;
A
#
# COMPACT_ATOMS: atom_id res chain seq x y z
N MET A 1 7.82 14.69 -23.41
CA MET A 1 7.30 13.45 -22.79
C MET A 1 7.96 13.33 -21.42
N ILE A 2 7.37 13.97 -20.40
CA ILE A 2 7.97 14.07 -19.05
C ILE A 2 7.61 12.80 -18.29
N TYR A 3 8.62 12.08 -17.82
CA TYR A 3 8.48 10.86 -17.03
C TYR A 3 7.74 11.17 -15.72
N LEU A 4 6.43 10.91 -15.70
CA LEU A 4 5.60 11.00 -14.49
C LEU A 4 5.88 9.86 -13.48
N SER A 5 6.86 8.99 -13.77
CA SER A 5 7.29 7.90 -12.88
C SER A 5 8.23 8.35 -11.75
N PHE A 6 8.72 9.60 -11.78
CA PHE A 6 9.59 10.13 -10.73
C PHE A 6 8.84 10.73 -9.53
N LEU A 7 7.50 10.87 -9.61
CA LEU A 7 6.70 11.49 -8.54
C LEU A 7 6.18 10.52 -7.48
N PHE A 8 6.29 9.20 -7.72
CA PHE A 8 5.93 8.18 -6.74
C PHE A 8 7.14 7.33 -6.42
N GLY A 9 7.40 7.12 -5.12
CA GLY A 9 8.56 6.38 -4.66
C GLY A 9 8.58 4.94 -5.19
N LYS A 10 9.76 4.32 -5.21
CA LYS A 10 9.89 2.87 -5.37
C LYS A 10 9.79 2.20 -4.01
N SER A 11 9.34 0.94 -3.98
CA SER A 11 9.22 0.17 -2.75
C SER A 11 10.53 -0.47 -2.29
N GLU A 12 11.60 -0.33 -3.09
CA GLU A 12 12.90 -1.02 -2.92
C GLU A 12 12.82 -2.55 -3.10
N ASN A 13 11.65 -3.09 -3.45
CA ASN A 13 11.43 -4.49 -3.81
C ASN A 13 11.08 -4.62 -5.30
N ALA A 14 11.98 -5.22 -6.09
CA ALA A 14 11.83 -5.32 -7.54
C ALA A 14 10.60 -6.12 -7.99
N THR A 15 10.17 -7.12 -7.21
CA THR A 15 8.96 -7.91 -7.50
C THR A 15 7.70 -7.08 -7.25
N LEU A 16 7.68 -6.34 -6.15
CA LEU A 16 6.58 -5.45 -5.78
C LEU A 16 6.47 -4.26 -6.75
N ASP A 17 7.58 -3.65 -7.13
CA ASP A 17 7.61 -2.56 -8.10
C ASP A 17 7.04 -3.00 -9.47
N LYS A 18 7.41 -4.19 -9.95
CA LYS A 18 6.84 -4.78 -11.18
C LYS A 18 5.34 -5.02 -11.05
N PHE A 19 4.87 -5.47 -9.89
CA PHE A 19 3.45 -5.70 -9.65
C PHE A 19 2.66 -4.38 -9.66
N ILE A 20 3.17 -3.37 -8.94
CA ILE A 20 2.59 -2.03 -8.87
C ILE A 20 2.48 -1.43 -10.27
N GLU A 21 3.55 -1.53 -11.08
CA GLU A 21 3.56 -1.08 -12.47
C GLU A 21 2.54 -1.85 -13.33
N LYS A 22 2.54 -3.19 -13.25
CA LYS A 22 1.60 -4.06 -13.99
C LYS A 22 0.14 -3.74 -13.68
N LYS A 23 -0.19 -3.45 -12.43
CA LYS A 23 -1.55 -3.14 -11.96
C LYS A 23 -1.88 -1.64 -12.02
N LYS A 24 -0.95 -0.79 -12.46
CA LYS A 24 -1.07 0.69 -12.49
C LYS A 24 -1.43 1.28 -11.12
N LEU A 25 -0.89 0.71 -10.06
CA LEU A 25 -1.09 1.16 -8.69
C LEU A 25 -0.10 2.29 -8.37
N LYS A 26 -0.42 3.08 -7.34
CA LYS A 26 0.45 4.13 -6.81
C LYS A 26 1.07 3.67 -5.50
N TRP A 27 2.41 3.66 -5.45
CA TRP A 27 3.14 3.47 -4.19
C TRP A 27 3.13 4.75 -3.37
N ILE A 28 2.84 4.63 -2.08
CA ILE A 28 2.87 5.72 -1.11
C ILE A 28 3.85 5.32 0.00
N PRO A 29 4.96 6.04 0.17
CA PRO A 29 5.90 5.77 1.26
C PRO A 29 5.22 5.88 2.63
N TYR A 30 5.56 4.97 3.54
CA TYR A 30 4.94 4.90 4.87
C TYR A 30 5.13 6.21 5.68
N ASN A 31 6.22 6.94 5.44
CA ASN A 31 6.51 8.21 6.10
C ASN A 31 5.54 9.35 5.77
N GLN A 32 4.64 9.19 4.78
CA GLN A 32 3.61 10.16 4.44
C GLN A 32 2.35 10.04 5.32
N PHE A 33 2.26 8.97 6.12
CA PHE A 33 1.17 8.76 7.06
C PHE A 33 1.57 9.23 8.46
N LYS A 34 0.65 9.92 9.14
CA LYS A 34 0.78 10.31 10.55
C LYS A 34 -0.40 9.79 11.36
N ASN A 35 -0.28 9.87 12.68
CA ASN A 35 -1.30 9.43 13.64
C ASN A 35 -1.81 8.03 13.31
N VAL A 36 -0.87 7.10 13.11
CA VAL A 36 -1.20 5.71 12.81
C VAL A 36 -1.67 5.04 14.10
N GLU A 37 -2.96 4.78 14.20
CA GLU A 37 -3.63 4.23 15.37
C GLU A 37 -4.23 2.87 15.02
N TYR A 38 -4.13 1.90 15.94
CA TYR A 38 -4.77 0.61 15.76
C TYR A 38 -6.30 0.77 15.72
N LEU A 39 -6.95 0.13 14.74
CA LEU A 39 -8.40 0.11 14.64
C LEU A 39 -8.96 -1.27 15.00
N ASP A 40 -8.52 -2.32 14.31
CA ASP A 40 -9.03 -3.67 14.52
C ASP A 40 -8.10 -4.75 13.92
N LYS A 41 -8.29 -6.01 14.29
CA LYS A 41 -7.58 -7.16 13.73
C LYS A 41 -8.55 -8.26 13.35
N GLY A 42 -8.59 -8.59 12.06
CA GLY A 42 -9.35 -9.71 11.51
C GLY A 42 -8.46 -10.90 11.16
N GLY A 43 -9.08 -11.94 10.57
CA GLY A 43 -8.36 -13.12 10.09
C GLY A 43 -7.36 -12.82 8.97
N PHE A 44 -7.62 -11.80 8.15
CA PHE A 44 -6.83 -11.47 6.96
C PHE A 44 -5.79 -10.36 7.18
N GLY A 45 -5.75 -9.75 8.36
CA GLY A 45 -4.85 -8.63 8.62
C GLY A 45 -5.26 -7.76 9.80
N THR A 46 -4.43 -6.75 10.04
CA THR A 46 -4.65 -5.72 11.04
C THR A 46 -4.96 -4.40 10.33
N ILE A 47 -5.98 -3.68 10.79
CA ILE A 47 -6.40 -2.40 10.25
C ILE A 47 -5.93 -1.30 11.21
N TYR A 48 -5.33 -0.27 10.65
CA TYR A 48 -4.95 0.95 11.34
C TYR A 48 -5.68 2.13 10.71
N LYS A 49 -6.05 3.11 11.53
CA LYS A 49 -6.49 4.42 11.07
C LYS A 49 -5.26 5.32 10.96
N ALA A 50 -5.17 6.13 9.91
CA ALA A 50 -4.06 7.07 9.74
C ALA A 50 -4.51 8.34 9.01
N ILE A 51 -3.71 9.38 9.12
CA ILE A 51 -3.85 10.61 8.36
C ILE A 51 -2.79 10.61 7.26
N TRP A 52 -3.21 10.59 6.00
CA TRP A 52 -2.33 10.74 4.85
C TRP A 52 -2.20 12.21 4.46
N PHE A 53 -0.96 12.69 4.37
CA PHE A 53 -0.64 14.04 3.92
C PHE A 53 -0.30 14.02 2.44
N ASN A 54 -1.20 14.56 1.61
CA ASN A 54 -0.96 14.71 0.17
C ASN A 54 -1.07 16.18 -0.22
N ASN A 55 0.05 16.79 -0.63
CA ASN A 55 0.11 18.14 -1.20
C ASN A 55 -0.70 19.20 -0.40
N SER A 56 -0.53 19.22 0.92
CA SER A 56 -1.21 20.14 1.86
C SER A 56 -2.66 19.81 2.21
N SER A 57 -3.15 18.62 1.83
CA SER A 57 -4.43 18.08 2.31
C SER A 57 -4.20 16.92 3.26
N GLU A 58 -4.93 16.93 4.37
CA GLU A 58 -5.02 15.83 5.32
C GLU A 58 -6.23 14.97 4.97
N LYS A 59 -6.01 13.67 4.78
CA LYS A 59 -7.09 12.73 4.52
C LYS A 59 -7.02 11.57 5.51
N GLU A 60 -8.14 11.29 6.16
CA GLU A 60 -8.29 10.08 6.96
C GLU A 60 -8.35 8.86 6.04
N VAL A 61 -7.51 7.87 6.32
CA VAL A 61 -7.38 6.63 5.56
C VAL A 61 -7.30 5.43 6.49
N ALA A 62 -7.70 4.26 5.98
CA ALA A 62 -7.48 2.98 6.64
C ALA A 62 -6.28 2.28 6.00
N LEU A 63 -5.31 1.87 6.81
CA LEU A 63 -4.16 1.07 6.41
C LEU A 63 -4.43 -0.39 6.81
N LYS A 64 -4.52 -1.29 5.83
CA LYS A 64 -4.67 -2.74 6.05
C LYS A 64 -3.29 -3.40 5.94
N CYS A 65 -2.76 -3.88 7.05
CA CYS A 65 -1.53 -4.67 7.12
C CYS A 65 -1.87 -6.15 7.06
N LEU A 66 -1.34 -6.87 6.08
CA LEU A 66 -1.64 -8.28 5.87
C LEU A 66 -0.66 -9.15 6.67
N ASN A 67 -1.19 -10.12 7.42
CA ASN A 67 -0.39 -10.92 8.37
C ASN A 67 0.48 -12.00 7.69
N ASN A 68 0.31 -12.27 6.38
CA ASN A 68 0.92 -13.43 5.70
C ASN A 68 1.63 -13.08 4.38
N LEU A 69 2.34 -11.95 4.31
CA LEU A 69 3.21 -11.68 3.17
C LEU A 69 4.51 -12.47 3.35
N ASN A 70 4.51 -13.75 2.96
CA ASN A 70 5.77 -14.44 2.72
C ASN A 70 6.40 -13.87 1.42
N GLU A 71 7.71 -13.65 1.42
CA GLU A 71 8.38 -13.09 0.23
C GLU A 71 8.31 -14.03 -0.98
N ASN A 72 8.08 -15.33 -0.72
CA ASN A 72 8.07 -16.39 -1.73
C ASN A 72 6.78 -16.42 -2.57
N ASN A 73 5.62 -16.02 -2.02
CA ASN A 73 4.31 -16.01 -2.68
C ASN A 73 3.66 -14.62 -2.64
N LEU A 74 4.48 -13.56 -2.58
CA LEU A 74 4.01 -12.17 -2.52
C LEU A 74 3.03 -11.83 -3.66
N SER A 75 3.24 -12.36 -4.87
CA SER A 75 2.38 -12.08 -6.02
C SER A 75 0.97 -12.67 -5.90
N GLU A 76 0.84 -13.89 -5.38
CA GLU A 76 -0.45 -14.58 -5.22
C GLU A 76 -1.28 -13.89 -4.13
N ASN A 77 -0.66 -13.62 -2.98
CA ASN A 77 -1.31 -12.91 -1.88
C ASN A 77 -1.79 -11.51 -2.29
N LEU A 78 -1.07 -10.82 -3.17
CA LEU A 78 -1.42 -9.47 -3.60
C LEU A 78 -2.55 -9.47 -4.65
N ASP A 79 -2.65 -10.53 -5.46
CA ASP A 79 -3.78 -10.73 -6.37
C ASP A 79 -5.08 -11.04 -5.61
N ASP A 80 -5.01 -11.84 -4.55
CA ASP A 80 -6.17 -12.11 -3.66
C ASP A 80 -6.69 -10.83 -3.01
N VAL A 81 -5.77 -9.98 -2.51
CA VAL A 81 -6.12 -8.70 -1.90
C VAL A 81 -6.82 -7.75 -2.87
N LEU A 82 -6.39 -7.71 -4.14
CA LEU A 82 -7.05 -6.88 -5.15
C LEU A 82 -8.44 -7.39 -5.53
N ASN A 83 -8.68 -8.70 -5.44
CA ASN A 83 -9.99 -9.28 -5.72
C ASN A 83 -11.03 -8.97 -4.64
N GLU A 84 -10.61 -8.74 -3.39
CA GLU A 84 -11.50 -8.33 -2.29
C GLU A 84 -12.01 -6.89 -2.41
N VAL A 85 -11.34 -6.02 -3.19
CA VAL A 85 -11.68 -4.58 -3.31
C VAL A 85 -12.66 -4.31 -4.47
N LYS A 86 -13.29 -5.36 -5.04
CA LYS A 86 -14.30 -5.24 -6.10
C LYS A 86 -15.70 -4.90 -5.57
#